data_AF-A0A267EZ09-F1
#
_entry.id   AF-A0A267EZ09-F1
#
_cell.length_a   1.000
_cell.length_b   1.000
_cell.length_c   1.000
_cell.angle_alpha   90.00
_cell.angle_beta   90.00
_cell.angle_gamma   90.00
#
_symmetry.space_group_name_H-M   'P 1'
#
loop_
_entity.id
_entity.type
_entity.pdbx_description
1 polymer ?
#
loop_
_entity_poly.entity_id
_entity_poly.type
_entity_poly.pdbx_seq_one_letter_code
_entity_poly.pdbx_strand_id
1 'polypeptide(L)'
;MRECISVHVGQAGVQIGNACWELYCLEHGIQPDGQMPTDKTIGGGDDSFNTFFAETGSGKHVPRAVFVDLEPTVVDEVRTGMYRQLFHPEQLVTGKEDAANNYARGHYTIGKEIVDLVLDRIRKLADQCTGLQGFLIFHSFGGGTGSGFTSLLMERLSVDYGKKSKLEFAVYPA
;
A
#
# COMPACT_ATOMS: atom_id res chain seq x y z
N MET A 1 -3.16 -12.24 15.97
CA MET A 1 -2.62 -12.13 14.60
C MET A 1 -1.56 -11.03 14.54
N ARG A 2 -0.64 -11.07 13.58
CA ARG A 2 0.48 -10.11 13.45
C ARG A 2 0.42 -9.44 12.07
N GLU A 3 -0.45 -8.45 11.91
CA GLU A 3 -0.73 -7.84 10.61
C GLU A 3 0.36 -6.86 10.15
N CYS A 4 0.56 -6.77 8.84
CA CYS A 4 1.48 -5.84 8.18
C CYS A 4 0.71 -5.00 7.15
N ILE A 5 1.06 -3.72 7.02
CA ILE A 5 0.50 -2.83 6.00
C ILE A 5 1.58 -2.52 4.96
N SER A 6 1.32 -2.82 3.69
CA SER A 6 2.21 -2.48 2.59
C SER A 6 1.87 -1.09 2.04
N VAL A 7 2.86 -0.22 1.87
CA VAL A 7 2.71 1.11 1.32
C VAL A 7 3.58 1.24 0.08
N HIS A 8 2.96 1.50 -1.06
CA HIS A 8 3.59 1.55 -2.37
C HIS A 8 3.62 2.99 -2.86
N VAL A 9 4.80 3.58 -2.97
CA VAL A 9 4.98 5.03 -3.17
C VAL A 9 5.68 5.33 -4.50
N GLY A 10 4.99 6.13 -5.32
CA GLY A 10 5.45 6.54 -6.65
C GLY A 10 5.44 5.40 -7.67
N GLN A 11 5.62 5.72 -8.95
CA GLN A 11 5.65 4.78 -10.06
C GLN A 11 6.36 3.45 -9.76
N ALA A 12 7.62 3.50 -9.33
CA ALA A 12 8.39 2.28 -9.06
C ALA A 12 7.75 1.43 -7.95
N GLY A 13 7.36 2.05 -6.84
CA GLY A 13 6.70 1.36 -5.73
C GLY A 13 5.36 0.77 -6.14
N VAL A 14 4.53 1.53 -6.86
CA VAL A 14 3.21 1.12 -7.33
C VAL A 14 3.29 -0.07 -8.29
N GLN A 15 4.18 -0.02 -9.28
CA GLN A 15 4.32 -1.09 -10.27
C GLN A 15 4.89 -2.37 -9.65
N ILE A 16 5.88 -2.25 -8.74
CA ILE A 16 6.38 -3.40 -7.97
C ILE A 16 5.26 -3.97 -7.09
N GLY A 17 4.52 -3.11 -6.41
CA GLY A 17 3.38 -3.52 -5.59
C GLY A 17 2.35 -4.31 -6.37
N ASN A 18 1.99 -3.86 -7.57
CA ASN A 18 1.03 -4.56 -8.43
C ASN A 18 1.50 -5.99 -8.76
N ALA A 19 2.78 -6.16 -9.12
CA ALA A 19 3.37 -7.48 -9.37
C ALA A 19 3.46 -8.35 -8.10
N CYS A 20 3.84 -7.76 -6.95
CA CYS A 20 3.89 -8.50 -5.68
C CYS A 20 2.52 -9.03 -5.27
N TRP A 21 1.47 -8.21 -5.38
CA TRP A 21 0.12 -8.64 -5.01
C TRP A 21 -0.48 -9.65 -5.98
N GLU A 22 -0.16 -9.57 -7.28
CA GLU A 22 -0.48 -10.64 -8.21
C GLU A 22 0.15 -11.97 -7.76
N LEU A 23 1.44 -11.97 -7.40
CA LEU A 23 2.11 -13.18 -6.93
C LEU A 23 1.50 -13.69 -5.61
N TYR A 24 1.24 -12.82 -4.64
CA TYR A 24 0.59 -13.21 -3.37
C TYR A 24 -0.79 -13.84 -3.60
N CYS A 25 -1.57 -13.30 -4.53
CA CYS A 25 -2.84 -13.89 -4.91
C CYS A 25 -2.66 -15.31 -5.48
N LEU A 26 -1.69 -15.51 -6.37
CA LEU A 26 -1.39 -16.83 -6.94
C LEU A 26 -0.92 -17.83 -5.88
N GLU A 27 -0.03 -17.41 -4.97
CA GLU A 27 0.51 -18.27 -3.90
C GLU A 27 -0.56 -18.70 -2.90
N HIS A 28 -1.53 -17.82 -2.62
CA HIS A 28 -2.62 -18.08 -1.68
C HIS A 28 -3.91 -18.59 -2.34
N GLY A 29 -3.97 -18.71 -3.67
CA GLY A 29 -5.17 -19.15 -4.39
C GLY A 29 -6.33 -18.14 -4.31
N ILE A 30 -6.01 -16.85 -4.15
CA ILE A 30 -6.97 -15.75 -4.13
C ILE A 30 -7.17 -15.28 -5.57
N GLN A 31 -8.43 -15.20 -6.00
CA GLN A 31 -8.81 -14.73 -7.33
C GLN A 31 -8.69 -13.20 -7.44
N PRO A 32 -8.66 -12.63 -8.67
CA PRO A 32 -8.54 -11.19 -8.85
C PRO A 32 -9.69 -10.34 -8.28
N ASP A 33 -10.83 -10.96 -7.97
CA ASP A 33 -11.97 -10.33 -7.28
C ASP A 33 -11.88 -10.43 -5.75
N GLY A 34 -10.83 -11.10 -5.23
CA GLY A 34 -10.58 -11.35 -3.81
C GLY A 34 -11.26 -12.62 -3.27
N GLN A 35 -11.93 -13.42 -4.10
CA GLN A 35 -12.52 -14.68 -3.66
C GLN A 35 -11.46 -15.76 -3.49
N MET A 36 -11.59 -16.59 -2.45
CA MET A 36 -10.72 -17.73 -2.20
C MET A 36 -11.57 -18.99 -2.05
N PRO A 37 -11.87 -19.71 -3.15
CA PRO A 37 -12.78 -20.87 -3.10
C PRO A 37 -12.31 -22.03 -2.21
N THR A 38 -11.00 -22.08 -1.95
CA THR A 38 -10.36 -23.07 -1.09
C THR A 38 -10.52 -22.78 0.39
N ASP A 39 -10.82 -21.53 0.76
CA ASP A 39 -11.08 -21.16 2.14
C ASP A 39 -12.50 -21.58 2.55
N LYS A 40 -12.58 -22.52 3.49
CA LYS A 40 -13.83 -23.02 4.05
C LYS A 40 -14.18 -22.36 5.38
N THR A 41 -13.35 -21.44 5.85
CA THR A 41 -13.43 -20.78 7.16
C THR A 41 -13.82 -19.31 7.04
N ILE A 42 -14.87 -19.05 6.25
CA ILE A 42 -15.45 -17.70 6.13
C ILE A 42 -15.71 -17.13 7.52
N GLY A 43 -15.02 -16.06 7.88
CA GLY A 43 -15.18 -15.33 9.13
C GLY A 43 -14.47 -15.91 10.36
N GLY A 44 -13.43 -16.74 10.23
CA GLY A 44 -12.74 -17.24 11.42
C GLY A 44 -11.61 -18.26 11.29
N GLY A 45 -10.75 -18.19 10.28
CA GLY A 45 -9.49 -18.94 10.23
C GLY A 45 -8.30 -18.09 10.72
N ASP A 46 -7.49 -18.58 11.68
CA ASP A 46 -6.21 -17.94 12.08
C ASP A 46 -5.09 -18.26 11.08
N ASP A 47 -5.40 -18.11 9.78
CA ASP A 47 -4.49 -18.47 8.71
C ASP A 47 -3.40 -17.41 8.52
N SER A 48 -2.19 -17.88 8.24
CA SER A 48 -0.99 -17.03 8.14
C SER A 48 -1.10 -15.88 7.13
N PHE A 49 -1.95 -16.01 6.09
CA PHE A 49 -2.16 -15.00 5.05
C PHE A 49 -2.98 -13.78 5.54
N ASN A 50 -3.74 -13.90 6.64
CA ASN A 50 -4.47 -12.78 7.23
C ASN A 50 -3.53 -11.69 7.80
N THR A 51 -2.24 -11.99 7.88
CA THR A 51 -1.17 -11.00 8.05
C THR A 51 -1.20 -9.91 6.98
N PHE A 52 -1.48 -10.30 5.72
CA PHE A 52 -1.43 -9.42 4.54
C PHE A 52 -2.82 -9.08 3.99
N PHE A 53 -3.82 -9.93 4.22
CA PHE A 53 -5.20 -9.73 3.77
C PHE A 53 -6.15 -9.47 4.94
N ALA A 54 -7.17 -8.67 4.70
CA ALA A 54 -8.34 -8.52 5.54
C ALA A 54 -9.51 -9.26 4.88
N GLU A 55 -10.28 -10.00 5.67
CA GLU A 55 -11.47 -10.70 5.18
C GLU A 55 -12.71 -9.82 5.40
N THR A 56 -13.56 -9.70 4.37
CA THR A 56 -14.88 -9.08 4.50
C THR A 56 -15.95 -10.13 4.80
N GLY A 57 -17.11 -9.72 5.31
CA GLY A 57 -18.24 -10.63 5.54
C GLY A 57 -18.81 -11.32 4.28
N SER A 58 -18.37 -10.93 3.08
CA SER A 58 -18.71 -11.58 1.81
C SER A 58 -17.66 -12.62 1.35
N GLY A 59 -16.71 -13.00 2.23
CA GLY A 59 -15.61 -13.91 1.91
C GLY A 59 -14.53 -13.29 1.01
N LYS A 60 -14.53 -11.96 0.86
CA LYS A 60 -13.54 -11.27 0.02
C LYS A 60 -12.29 -10.97 0.82
N HIS A 61 -11.15 -11.35 0.27
CA HIS A 61 -9.82 -11.05 0.78
C HIS A 61 -9.31 -9.76 0.16
N VAL A 62 -9.15 -8.73 0.98
CA VAL A 62 -8.71 -7.40 0.57
C VAL A 62 -7.30 -7.15 1.08
N PRO A 63 -6.33 -6.80 0.22
CA PRO A 63 -4.98 -6.44 0.64
C PRO A 63 -4.95 -5.34 1.69
N ARG A 64 -4.10 -5.52 2.71
CA ARG A 64 -3.69 -4.45 3.64
C ARG A 64 -2.63 -3.59 2.97
N ALA A 65 -3.01 -2.91 1.88
CA ALA A 65 -2.10 -2.12 1.08
C ALA A 65 -2.62 -0.70 0.86
N VAL A 66 -1.71 0.25 0.68
CA VAL A 66 -1.98 1.60 0.18
C VAL A 66 -1.06 1.87 -0.99
N PHE A 67 -1.62 2.35 -2.10
CA PHE A 67 -0.87 2.81 -3.26
C PHE A 67 -1.00 4.32 -3.36
N VAL A 68 0.13 5.00 -3.52
CA VAL A 68 0.19 6.46 -3.56
C VAL A 68 1.08 6.90 -4.69
N ASP A 69 0.57 7.80 -5.52
CA ASP A 69 1.41 8.64 -6.38
C ASP A 69 0.89 10.08 -6.41
N LEU A 70 1.76 11.04 -6.70
CA LEU A 70 1.41 12.46 -6.81
C LEU A 70 0.75 12.80 -8.15
N GLU A 71 0.81 11.87 -9.11
CA GLU A 71 0.11 11.90 -10.38
C GLU A 71 -0.70 10.61 -10.59
N PRO A 72 -1.76 10.60 -11.41
CA PRO A 72 -2.72 9.48 -11.42
C PRO A 72 -2.33 8.27 -12.27
N THR A 73 -1.45 8.41 -13.26
CA THR A 73 -1.27 7.46 -14.37
C THR A 73 -1.04 6.03 -13.89
N VAL A 74 -0.03 5.81 -13.06
CA VAL A 74 0.37 4.46 -12.63
C VAL A 74 -0.62 3.81 -11.67
N VAL A 75 -1.34 4.62 -10.87
CA VAL A 75 -2.37 4.10 -9.96
C VAL A 75 -3.68 3.83 -10.73
N ASP A 76 -3.97 4.59 -11.78
CA ASP A 76 -5.11 4.35 -12.67
C ASP A 76 -4.98 3.04 -13.45
N GLU A 77 -3.76 2.62 -13.79
CA GLU A 77 -3.48 1.28 -14.31
C GLU A 77 -3.92 0.19 -13.30
N VAL A 78 -3.68 0.38 -12.00
CA VAL A 78 -4.16 -0.55 -10.95
C VAL A 78 -5.68 -0.51 -10.86
N ARG A 79 -6.30 0.66 -10.95
CA ARG A 79 -7.77 0.84 -10.91
C ARG A 79 -8.50 0.21 -12.11
N THR A 80 -7.81 0.00 -13.23
CA THR A 80 -8.40 -0.52 -14.47
C THR A 80 -7.87 -1.89 -14.88
N GLY A 81 -6.80 -2.37 -14.24
CA GLY A 81 -6.15 -3.64 -14.51
C GLY A 81 -6.94 -4.87 -14.03
N MET A 82 -6.30 -6.04 -14.20
CA MET A 82 -6.88 -7.34 -13.85
C MET A 82 -7.35 -7.43 -12.39
N TYR A 83 -6.56 -6.87 -11.46
CA TYR A 83 -6.82 -6.86 -10.02
C TYR A 83 -7.59 -5.61 -9.55
N ARG A 84 -8.28 -4.89 -10.46
CA ARG A 84 -9.04 -3.68 -10.11
C ARG A 84 -10.09 -3.87 -9.00
N GLN A 85 -10.56 -5.11 -8.83
CA GLN A 85 -11.54 -5.45 -7.80
C GLN A 85 -10.89 -5.89 -6.50
N LEU A 86 -9.59 -6.18 -6.47
CA LEU A 86 -8.91 -6.70 -5.29
C LEU A 86 -8.78 -5.64 -4.20
N PHE A 87 -8.32 -4.44 -4.58
CA PHE A 87 -8.03 -3.35 -3.66
C PHE A 87 -9.27 -2.55 -3.28
N HIS A 88 -9.27 -1.97 -2.08
CA HIS A 88 -10.31 -1.01 -1.72
C HIS A 88 -10.02 0.32 -2.45
N PRO A 89 -10.99 0.96 -3.14
CA PRO A 89 -10.72 2.16 -3.93
C PRO A 89 -10.09 3.31 -3.13
N GLU A 90 -10.45 3.43 -1.85
CA GLU A 90 -9.86 4.42 -0.94
C GLU A 90 -8.38 4.21 -0.63
N GLN A 91 -7.82 3.02 -0.89
CA GLN A 91 -6.41 2.70 -0.72
C GLN A 91 -5.56 3.14 -1.92
N LEU A 92 -6.19 3.53 -3.03
CA LEU A 92 -5.54 3.96 -4.26
C LEU A 92 -5.59 5.49 -4.31
N VAL A 93 -4.54 6.14 -3.82
CA VAL A 93 -4.47 7.59 -3.61
C VAL A 93 -3.62 8.24 -4.70
N THR A 94 -4.16 9.29 -5.33
CA THR A 94 -3.50 10.00 -6.43
C THR A 94 -3.58 11.50 -6.25
N GLY A 95 -2.47 12.20 -6.44
CA GLY A 95 -2.45 13.65 -6.61
C GLY A 95 -2.84 14.09 -8.02
N LYS A 96 -2.55 15.36 -8.34
CA LYS A 96 -2.81 15.95 -9.67
C LYS A 96 -1.54 16.43 -10.37
N GLU A 97 -0.44 16.55 -9.64
CA GLU A 97 0.80 17.16 -10.11
C GLU A 97 1.97 16.33 -9.57
N ASP A 98 2.90 15.96 -10.44
CA ASP A 98 4.03 15.11 -10.05
C ASP A 98 5.11 15.88 -9.25
N ALA A 99 6.07 15.13 -8.73
CA ALA A 99 7.27 15.71 -8.12
C ALA A 99 8.35 16.10 -9.14
N ALA A 100 8.17 15.83 -10.44
CA ALA A 100 9.11 16.13 -11.53
C ALA A 100 10.57 15.72 -11.23
N ASN A 101 10.77 14.50 -10.71
CA ASN A 101 12.07 13.99 -10.24
C ASN A 101 12.79 14.88 -9.22
N ASN A 102 12.06 15.73 -8.50
CA ASN A 102 12.60 16.64 -7.50
C ASN A 102 12.17 16.22 -6.10
N TYR A 103 13.13 15.79 -5.28
CA TYR A 103 12.93 15.44 -3.87
C TYR A 103 12.18 16.52 -3.10
N ALA A 104 12.55 17.79 -3.28
CA ALA A 104 11.97 18.88 -2.52
C ALA A 104 10.49 19.08 -2.85
N ARG A 105 10.06 18.78 -4.08
CA ARG A 105 8.64 18.80 -4.44
C ARG A 105 7.88 17.67 -3.75
N GLY A 106 8.45 16.46 -3.76
CA GLY A 106 7.87 15.31 -3.07
C GLY A 106 7.82 15.47 -1.55
N HIS A 107 8.77 16.17 -0.94
CA HIS A 107 8.87 16.29 0.52
C HIS A 107 8.25 17.58 1.09
N TYR A 108 8.51 18.74 0.46
CA TYR A 108 8.24 20.03 1.08
C TYR A 108 7.02 20.76 0.52
N THR A 109 6.66 20.54 -0.75
CA THR A 109 5.56 21.26 -1.41
C THR A 109 4.41 20.31 -1.76
N ILE A 110 4.45 19.67 -2.93
CA ILE A 110 3.36 18.85 -3.46
C ILE A 110 3.00 17.72 -2.52
N GLY A 111 3.99 17.03 -1.95
CA GLY A 111 3.74 15.92 -1.03
C GLY A 111 3.01 16.33 0.25
N LYS A 112 3.20 17.57 0.74
CA LYS A 112 2.50 18.04 1.93
C LYS A 112 1.00 18.20 1.71
N GLU A 113 0.56 18.41 0.47
CA GLU A 113 -0.86 18.56 0.16
C GLU A 113 -1.63 17.24 0.29
N ILE A 114 -0.95 16.09 0.16
CA ILE A 114 -1.60 14.77 0.15
C ILE A 114 -1.23 13.88 1.35
N VAL A 115 -0.16 14.21 2.09
CA VAL A 115 0.32 13.34 3.18
C VAL A 115 -0.74 13.06 4.24
N ASP A 116 -1.54 14.06 4.61
CA ASP A 116 -2.59 13.88 5.63
C ASP A 116 -3.69 12.93 5.14
N LEU A 117 -4.06 13.01 3.86
CA LEU A 117 -5.00 12.07 3.24
C LEU A 117 -4.43 10.64 3.30
N VAL A 118 -3.16 10.45 2.94
CA VAL A 118 -2.50 9.14 2.95
C VAL A 118 -2.43 8.57 4.37
N LEU A 119 -2.06 9.39 5.36
CA LEU A 119 -2.03 8.99 6.77
C LEU A 119 -3.41 8.56 7.26
N ASP A 120 -4.48 9.25 6.87
CA ASP A 120 -5.85 8.86 7.20
C ASP A 120 -6.25 7.52 6.57
N ARG A 121 -5.81 7.21 5.33
CA ARG A 121 -6.04 5.90 4.71
C ARG A 121 -5.26 4.79 5.42
N ILE A 122 -4.02 5.06 5.81
CA ILE A 122 -3.19 4.14 6.60
C ILE A 122 -3.82 3.90 7.97
N ARG A 123 -4.32 4.94 8.63
CA ARG A 123 -4.99 4.85 9.93
C ARG A 123 -6.23 3.95 9.86
N LYS A 124 -7.08 4.11 8.84
CA LYS A 124 -8.23 3.22 8.62
C LYS A 124 -7.82 1.74 8.52
N LEU A 125 -6.69 1.43 7.89
CA LEU A 125 -6.19 0.06 7.82
C LEU A 125 -5.59 -0.41 9.15
N ALA A 126 -4.89 0.47 9.86
CA ALA A 126 -4.35 0.19 11.18
C ALA A 126 -5.45 -0.12 12.20
N ASP A 127 -6.59 0.61 12.14
CA ASP A 127 -7.76 0.39 12.99
C ASP A 127 -8.43 -0.99 12.74
N GLN A 128 -8.24 -1.55 11.54
CA GLN A 128 -8.70 -2.90 11.17
C GLN A 128 -7.70 -4.00 11.59
N CYS A 129 -6.58 -3.65 12.22
CA CYS A 129 -5.59 -4.61 12.69
C CYS A 129 -5.76 -4.84 14.20
N THR A 130 -5.78 -6.10 14.60
CA THR A 130 -5.80 -6.48 16.03
C THR A 130 -4.42 -6.35 16.67
N GLY A 131 -3.35 -6.47 15.87
CA GLY A 131 -1.96 -6.53 16.32
C GLY A 131 -0.96 -6.05 15.28
N LEU A 132 -1.18 -4.85 14.71
CA LEU A 132 -0.29 -4.24 13.70
C LEU A 132 1.18 -4.32 14.13
N GLN A 133 2.01 -4.97 13.32
CA GLN A 133 3.46 -5.08 13.53
C GLN A 133 4.21 -3.88 12.96
N GLY A 134 3.80 -3.42 11.77
CA GLY A 134 4.56 -2.41 11.05
C GLY A 134 4.16 -2.25 9.59
N PHE A 135 5.04 -1.55 8.88
CA PHE A 135 4.86 -1.13 7.50
C PHE A 135 5.96 -1.70 6.60
N LEU A 136 5.58 -2.17 5.41
CA LEU A 136 6.48 -2.53 4.33
C LEU A 136 6.38 -1.46 3.25
N ILE A 137 7.46 -0.73 2.98
CA ILE A 137 7.42 0.50 2.19
C ILE A 137 8.21 0.30 0.90
N PHE A 138 7.53 0.38 -0.24
CA PHE A 138 8.09 0.15 -1.57
C PHE A 138 8.21 1.47 -2.31
N HIS A 139 9.42 1.82 -2.76
CA HIS A 139 9.67 3.10 -3.41
C HIS A 139 10.98 3.08 -4.22
N SER A 140 11.24 4.13 -5.00
CA SER A 140 12.55 4.35 -5.64
C SER A 140 13.35 5.44 -4.94
N PHE A 141 14.68 5.36 -5.03
CA PHE A 141 15.55 6.47 -4.64
C PHE A 141 15.64 7.58 -5.69
N GLY A 142 15.48 7.24 -6.98
CA GLY A 142 15.66 8.21 -8.07
C GLY A 142 14.43 9.10 -8.35
N GLY A 143 13.23 8.67 -7.98
CA GLY A 143 12.00 9.42 -8.27
C GLY A 143 11.72 10.52 -7.25
N GLY A 144 11.13 11.63 -7.67
CA GLY A 144 10.77 12.73 -6.75
C GLY A 144 9.71 12.33 -5.71
N THR A 145 8.68 11.59 -6.14
CA THR A 145 7.68 11.00 -5.24
C THR A 145 8.32 9.89 -4.40
N GLY A 146 8.98 8.93 -5.06
CA GLY A 146 9.59 7.77 -4.40
C GLY A 146 10.62 8.14 -3.33
N SER A 147 11.37 9.23 -3.50
CA SER A 147 12.34 9.69 -2.50
C SER A 147 11.73 10.68 -1.51
N GLY A 148 11.21 11.81 -2.02
CA GLY A 148 10.75 12.94 -1.22
C GLY A 148 9.51 12.63 -0.40
N PHE A 149 8.46 12.09 -1.06
CA PHE A 149 7.21 11.78 -0.37
C PHE A 149 7.38 10.62 0.60
N THR A 150 8.16 9.59 0.25
CA THR A 150 8.48 8.48 1.17
C THR A 150 9.17 8.98 2.43
N SER A 151 10.16 9.88 2.29
CA SER A 151 10.86 10.48 3.45
C SER A 151 9.88 11.23 4.36
N LEU A 152 9.02 12.07 3.76
CA LEU A 152 7.99 12.81 4.49
C LEU A 152 7.03 11.86 5.23
N LEU A 153 6.56 10.82 4.54
CA LEU A 153 5.66 9.83 5.11
C LEU A 153 6.31 9.06 6.26
N MET A 154 7.58 8.69 6.12
CA MET A 154 8.35 7.97 7.15
C MET A 154 8.51 8.78 8.44
N GLU A 155 8.73 10.10 8.33
CA GLU A 155 8.75 10.99 9.49
C GLU A 155 7.40 10.98 10.22
N ARG A 156 6.30 11.08 9.48
CA ARG A 156 4.95 11.07 10.04
C ARG A 156 4.58 9.73 10.67
N LEU A 157 4.89 8.61 10.00
CA LEU A 157 4.69 7.27 10.54
C LEU A 157 5.53 7.02 11.80
N SER A 158 6.70 7.64 11.92
CA SER A 158 7.52 7.53 13.13
C SER A 158 6.94 8.30 14.31
N VAL A 159 6.21 9.39 14.07
CA VAL A 159 5.46 10.12 15.10
C VAL A 159 4.22 9.32 15.52
N ASP A 160 3.39 8.92 14.56
CA ASP A 160 2.10 8.30 14.83
C ASP A 160 2.24 6.83 15.31
N TYR A 161 3.25 6.12 14.82
CA TYR A 161 3.47 4.70 15.04
C TYR A 161 4.90 4.39 15.52
N GLY A 162 5.42 5.18 16.47
CA GLY A 162 6.82 5.13 16.91
C GLY A 162 7.34 3.75 17.39
N LYS A 163 6.46 2.86 17.86
CA LYS A 163 6.82 1.49 18.30
C LYS A 163 6.68 0.43 17.20
N LYS A 164 6.21 0.80 16.00
CA LYS A 164 5.96 -0.14 14.90
C LYS A 164 7.16 -0.18 13.95
N SER A 165 7.48 -1.37 13.47
CA SER A 165 8.58 -1.58 12.53
C SER A 165 8.27 -0.94 11.18
N LYS A 166 9.31 -0.51 10.48
CA LYS A 166 9.22 0.05 9.12
C LYS A 166 10.36 -0.58 8.33
N LEU A 167 10.03 -1.37 7.30
CA LEU A 167 11.00 -2.01 6.42
C LEU A 167 10.84 -1.41 5.02
N GLU A 168 11.95 -1.16 4.34
CA GLU A 168 11.97 -0.52 3.04
C GLU A 168 12.44 -1.49 1.94
N PHE A 169 11.73 -1.47 0.82
CA PHE A 169 12.12 -2.07 -0.45
C PHE A 169 12.43 -0.94 -1.41
N ALA A 170 13.66 -0.46 -1.35
CA ALA A 170 14.11 0.71 -2.09
C ALA A 170 14.81 0.31 -3.40
N VAL A 171 14.30 0.82 -4.51
CA VAL A 171 14.91 0.63 -5.83
C VAL A 171 16.07 1.61 -6.01
N TYR A 172 17.28 1.08 -6.07
CA TYR A 172 18.51 1.83 -6.37
C TYR A 172 18.58 2.18 -7.88
N PRO A 173 18.94 3.42 -8.25
CA PRO A 173 19.05 3.81 -9.66
C PRO A 173 20.28 3.16 -10.33
N ALA A 174 20.14 2.73 -11.58
CA ALA A 174 21.23 2.17 -12.38
C ALA A 174 21.63 3.12 -13.52
#